data_AF-A0A9P9N4L2-F1
#
_entry.id   AF-A0A9P9N4L2-F1
#
_cell.length_a   1.000
_cell.length_b   1.000
_cell.length_c   1.000
_cell.angle_alpha   90.00
_cell.angle_beta   90.00
_cell.angle_gamma   90.00
#
_symmetry.space_group_name_H-M   'P 1'
#
loop_
_entity.id
_entity.type
_entity.pdbx_description
1 polymer ?
#
loop_
_entity_poly.entity_id
_entity_poly.type
_entity_poly.pdbx_seq_one_letter_code
_entity_poly.pdbx_strand_id
1 'polypeptide(L)'
;MASAFTTHSPRFSTLIGPKPTLQLLLSRKPHPFAHEAGVFFADNNTLFITSNIYNEPLKNNERCVQINKISLGSDESGSGPTWEEIPSHDIPMANGGVNYKDGILFCSQGSTNTPSGLYHMEREEPYTVTPILTSFYGRPFNSVNDVVVHPKDGSIWFTDPTYGFMQGFKNKPELPSMVYRFDPVTKGVRAVADGFGMPSGICFGPGDEPKVVYVTDTEKVRGDGAVDGGGRASIYAFDIKYYSGQPFLVNRRLFAHAVDGVPDGIKCDLGGNVYSGCGDGVEVWCPGGVLLGIIKVKGGAANFSFGKDGAMYILNETRLWKAQLSKDVKGALLGI
;
A
#
# COMPACT_ATOMS: atom_id res chain seq x y z
N MET A 1 -24.10 5.90 18.80
CA MET A 1 -22.92 5.19 18.24
C MET A 1 -21.69 6.05 18.48
N ALA A 2 -20.53 5.46 18.80
CA ALA A 2 -19.30 6.23 18.86
C ALA A 2 -18.99 6.80 17.46
N SER A 3 -18.49 8.05 17.41
CA SER A 3 -18.06 8.67 16.15
C SER A 3 -17.02 7.79 15.46
N ALA A 4 -17.17 7.57 14.15
CA ALA A 4 -16.18 6.91 13.30
C ALA A 4 -14.89 7.73 13.17
N PHE A 5 -14.89 8.99 13.59
CA PHE A 5 -13.74 9.89 13.54
C PHE A 5 -13.35 10.27 14.97
N THR A 6 -12.10 9.97 15.35
CA THR A 6 -11.50 10.42 16.61
C THR A 6 -10.58 11.60 16.31
N THR A 7 -10.80 12.72 16.99
CA THR A 7 -10.00 13.94 16.82
C THR A 7 -9.02 14.10 17.98
N HIS A 8 -7.72 14.25 17.67
CA HIS A 8 -6.67 14.59 18.64
C HIS A 8 -6.13 16.02 18.44
N SER A 9 -6.43 16.64 17.29
CA SER A 9 -6.04 18.01 16.95
C SER A 9 -7.15 18.73 16.18
N PRO A 10 -7.39 20.04 16.40
CA PRO A 10 -8.31 20.82 15.57
C PRO A 10 -8.01 20.78 14.07
N ARG A 11 -6.74 20.55 13.69
CA ARG A 11 -6.33 20.36 12.29
C ARG A 11 -6.95 19.12 11.65
N PHE A 12 -7.33 18.09 12.41
CA PHE A 12 -8.01 16.93 11.84
C PHE A 12 -9.43 17.27 11.39
N SER A 13 -10.12 18.16 12.12
CA SER A 13 -11.46 18.62 11.75
C SER A 13 -11.47 19.35 10.39
N THR A 14 -10.39 20.04 10.02
CA THR A 14 -10.28 20.64 8.68
C THR A 14 -10.05 19.59 7.60
N LEU A 15 -9.37 18.48 7.91
CA LEU A 15 -9.13 17.39 6.96
C LEU A 15 -10.39 16.59 6.67
N ILE A 16 -11.21 16.30 7.69
CA ILE A 16 -12.42 15.49 7.51
C ILE A 16 -13.65 16.34 7.11
N GLY A 17 -13.55 17.66 7.23
CA GLY A 17 -14.63 18.59 6.90
C GLY A 17 -15.77 18.60 7.93
N PRO A 18 -16.84 19.38 7.69
CA PRO A 18 -17.90 19.62 8.67
C PRO A 18 -18.88 18.46 8.84
N LYS A 19 -18.96 17.53 7.87
CA LYS A 19 -19.89 16.40 7.85
C LYS A 19 -19.18 15.13 7.36
N PRO A 20 -18.19 14.63 8.10
CA PRO A 20 -17.43 13.47 7.68
C PRO A 20 -18.33 12.23 7.69
N THR A 21 -18.20 11.37 6.68
CA THR A 21 -18.95 10.12 6.57
C THR A 21 -18.02 8.93 6.39
N LEU A 22 -18.44 7.78 6.89
CA LEU A 22 -17.79 6.50 6.65
C LEU A 22 -18.88 5.51 6.21
N GLN A 23 -18.78 5.06 4.96
CA GLN A 23 -19.78 4.21 4.32
C GLN A 23 -19.16 2.85 3.96
N LEU A 24 -19.87 1.77 4.26
CA LEU A 24 -19.54 0.45 3.74
C LEU A 24 -19.96 0.39 2.27
N LEU A 25 -19.02 0.17 1.35
CA LEU A 25 -19.30 0.07 -0.08
C LEU A 25 -19.59 -1.37 -0.50
N LEU A 26 -18.69 -2.29 -0.13
CA LEU A 26 -18.78 -3.71 -0.48
C LEU A 26 -18.37 -4.56 0.72
N SER A 27 -18.97 -5.75 0.83
CA SER A 27 -18.61 -6.74 1.85
C SER A 27 -18.75 -8.14 1.27
N ARG A 28 -17.74 -8.99 1.48
CA ARG A 28 -17.73 -10.38 1.02
C ARG A 28 -17.15 -11.24 2.12
N LYS A 29 -17.95 -12.14 2.70
CA LYS A 29 -17.51 -13.08 3.72
C LYS A 29 -17.67 -14.51 3.20
N PRO A 30 -16.75 -15.43 3.50
CA PRO A 30 -15.56 -15.25 4.36
C PRO A 30 -14.33 -14.67 3.62
N HIS A 31 -14.42 -14.36 2.33
CA HIS A 31 -13.26 -14.08 1.49
C HIS A 31 -12.70 -12.64 1.66
N PRO A 32 -11.40 -12.47 1.96
CA PRO A 32 -10.78 -11.17 2.25
C PRO A 32 -10.37 -10.41 0.98
N PHE A 33 -11.32 -10.04 0.12
CA PHE A 33 -11.06 -9.46 -1.21
C PHE A 33 -10.37 -8.08 -1.20
N ALA A 34 -10.39 -7.35 -0.09
CA ALA A 34 -9.93 -5.97 0.02
C ALA A 34 -8.84 -5.85 1.08
N HIS A 35 -7.61 -6.21 0.72
CA HIS A 35 -6.45 -6.19 1.61
C HIS A 35 -5.44 -5.12 1.18
N GLU A 36 -4.93 -5.20 -0.05
CA GLU A 36 -3.73 -4.47 -0.50
C GLU A 36 -3.90 -3.79 -1.87
N ALA A 37 -2.85 -3.09 -2.33
CA ALA A 37 -2.76 -2.46 -3.66
C ALA A 37 -3.93 -1.54 -4.04
N GLY A 38 -4.41 -0.67 -3.14
CA GLY A 38 -5.45 0.30 -3.51
C GLY A 38 -5.02 1.26 -4.63
N VAL A 39 -5.20 0.87 -5.90
CA VAL A 39 -4.78 1.60 -7.10
C VAL A 39 -6.00 2.18 -7.80
N PHE A 40 -6.18 3.49 -7.66
CA PHE A 40 -7.35 4.20 -8.17
C PHE A 40 -7.07 4.84 -9.54
N PHE A 41 -8.03 4.75 -10.44
CA PHE A 41 -8.03 5.40 -11.75
C PHE A 41 -9.21 6.37 -11.86
N ALA A 42 -8.89 7.66 -11.94
CA ALA A 42 -9.87 8.73 -11.86
C ALA A 42 -10.73 8.90 -13.12
N ASP A 43 -10.20 8.50 -14.27
CA ASP A 43 -10.79 8.65 -15.60
C ASP A 43 -12.06 7.79 -15.79
N ASN A 44 -12.07 6.59 -15.23
CA ASN A 44 -13.21 5.68 -15.26
C ASN A 44 -13.76 5.32 -13.86
N ASN A 45 -13.24 5.95 -12.80
CA ASN A 45 -13.63 5.74 -11.42
C ASN A 45 -13.51 4.26 -10.98
N THR A 46 -12.41 3.62 -11.35
CA THR A 46 -12.12 2.23 -10.98
C THR A 46 -11.05 2.17 -9.90
N LEU A 47 -11.14 1.14 -9.07
CA LEU A 47 -10.16 0.83 -8.03
C LEU A 47 -9.75 -0.62 -8.20
N PHE A 48 -8.46 -0.86 -8.37
CA PHE A 48 -7.90 -2.21 -8.32
C PHE A 48 -7.41 -2.48 -6.90
N ILE A 49 -7.61 -3.70 -6.43
CA ILE A 49 -7.21 -4.16 -5.09
C ILE A 49 -6.78 -5.62 -5.16
N THR A 50 -5.93 -6.03 -4.24
CA THR A 50 -5.56 -7.43 -4.02
C THR A 50 -6.22 -7.98 -2.75
N SER A 51 -6.59 -9.25 -2.78
CA SER A 51 -7.10 -9.96 -1.61
C SER A 51 -5.95 -10.33 -0.67
N ASN A 52 -6.28 -10.59 0.59
CA ASN A 52 -5.37 -11.33 1.45
C ASN A 52 -5.28 -12.79 0.97
N ILE A 53 -4.28 -13.52 1.45
CA ILE A 53 -4.12 -14.94 1.18
C ILE A 53 -5.33 -15.69 1.73
N TYR A 54 -5.93 -16.52 0.89
CA TYR A 54 -6.99 -17.43 1.29
C TYR A 54 -6.80 -18.78 0.60
N ASN A 55 -7.44 -19.82 1.14
CA ASN A 55 -7.44 -21.15 0.52
C ASN A 55 -8.63 -21.21 -0.43
N GLU A 56 -8.38 -21.47 -1.73
CA GLU A 56 -9.42 -21.59 -2.73
C GLU A 56 -10.05 -23.00 -2.69
N PRO A 57 -11.30 -23.14 -2.19
CA PRO A 57 -11.89 -24.47 -2.01
C PRO A 57 -12.05 -25.23 -3.32
N LEU A 58 -12.23 -24.51 -4.44
CA LEU A 58 -12.39 -25.10 -5.77
C LEU A 58 -11.06 -25.53 -6.39
N LYS A 59 -9.92 -25.16 -5.81
CA LYS A 59 -8.56 -25.53 -6.26
C LYS A 59 -7.84 -26.35 -5.20
N ASN A 60 -8.49 -27.39 -4.68
CA ASN A 60 -7.92 -28.28 -3.66
C ASN A 60 -7.38 -27.55 -2.42
N ASN A 61 -7.99 -26.43 -2.03
CA ASN A 61 -7.52 -25.55 -0.94
C ASN A 61 -6.11 -24.98 -1.15
N GLU A 62 -5.68 -24.81 -2.40
CA GLU A 62 -4.43 -24.10 -2.70
C GLU A 62 -4.50 -22.66 -2.18
N ARG A 63 -3.37 -22.18 -1.63
CA ARG A 63 -3.22 -20.80 -1.18
C ARG A 63 -3.07 -19.89 -2.39
N CYS A 64 -3.94 -18.89 -2.50
CA CYS A 64 -3.88 -17.91 -3.57
C CYS A 64 -4.34 -16.52 -3.11
N VAL A 65 -4.22 -15.58 -4.02
CA VAL A 65 -4.75 -14.22 -3.93
C VAL A 65 -5.54 -13.89 -5.19
N GLN A 66 -6.48 -12.97 -5.08
CA GLN A 66 -7.27 -12.42 -6.19
C GLN A 66 -6.86 -10.98 -6.45
N ILE A 67 -6.86 -10.59 -7.73
CA ILE A 67 -6.87 -9.18 -8.13
C ILE A 67 -8.32 -8.85 -8.47
N ASN A 68 -8.86 -7.78 -7.91
CA ASN A 68 -10.24 -7.36 -8.13
C ASN A 68 -10.26 -5.95 -8.72
N LYS A 69 -11.07 -5.73 -9.76
CA LYS A 69 -11.41 -4.40 -10.28
C LYS A 69 -12.77 -4.01 -9.73
N ILE A 70 -12.80 -2.91 -9.00
CA ILE A 70 -14.00 -2.33 -8.41
C ILE A 70 -14.41 -1.15 -9.30
N SER A 71 -15.60 -1.24 -9.89
CA SER A 71 -16.22 -0.09 -10.55
C SER A 71 -17.03 0.65 -9.49
N LEU A 72 -16.58 1.85 -9.11
CA LEU A 72 -17.14 2.57 -7.97
C LEU A 72 -18.47 3.28 -8.30
N GLY A 73 -18.90 3.25 -9.57
CA GLY A 73 -20.11 3.90 -10.06
C GLY A 73 -19.97 5.42 -10.12
N SER A 74 -21.07 6.09 -10.47
CA SER A 74 -21.20 7.55 -10.30
C SER A 74 -22.39 7.81 -9.40
N ASP A 75 -22.34 8.85 -8.58
CA ASP A 75 -23.50 9.23 -7.75
C ASP A 75 -24.73 9.56 -8.61
N GLU A 76 -24.52 9.91 -9.89
CA GLU A 76 -25.57 10.24 -10.86
C GLU A 76 -26.28 9.01 -11.46
N SER A 77 -25.59 7.86 -11.59
CA SER A 77 -26.15 6.66 -12.23
C SER A 77 -27.04 5.83 -11.30
N GLY A 78 -27.00 6.08 -9.99
CA GLY A 78 -27.75 5.32 -8.98
C GLY A 78 -27.35 3.84 -8.83
N SER A 79 -26.42 3.35 -9.65
CA SER A 79 -25.84 2.01 -9.57
C SER A 79 -24.76 1.98 -8.49
N GLY A 80 -24.93 1.14 -7.48
CA GLY A 80 -23.92 0.91 -6.45
C GLY A 80 -22.60 0.34 -7.02
N PRO A 81 -21.54 0.28 -6.20
CA PRO A 81 -20.26 -0.25 -6.65
C PRO A 81 -20.40 -1.72 -7.07
N THR A 82 -19.74 -2.09 -8.16
CA THR A 82 -19.63 -3.48 -8.64
C THR A 82 -18.18 -3.93 -8.61
N TRP A 83 -17.96 -5.23 -8.70
CA TRP A 83 -16.61 -5.79 -8.73
C TRP A 83 -16.53 -6.94 -9.72
N GLU A 84 -15.34 -7.17 -10.24
CA GLU A 84 -14.98 -8.34 -11.02
C GLU A 84 -13.60 -8.86 -10.61
N GLU A 85 -13.44 -10.18 -10.66
CA GLU A 85 -12.15 -10.83 -10.47
C GLU A 85 -11.37 -10.77 -11.79
N ILE A 86 -10.11 -10.36 -11.71
CA ILE A 86 -9.19 -10.33 -12.84
C ILE A 86 -8.30 -11.57 -12.78
N PRO A 87 -7.98 -12.20 -13.93
CA PRO A 87 -6.97 -13.26 -13.98
C PRO A 87 -5.64 -12.82 -13.33
N SER A 88 -5.28 -13.44 -12.20
CA SER A 88 -4.10 -13.07 -11.40
C SER A 88 -2.93 -14.05 -11.52
N HIS A 89 -3.11 -15.15 -12.26
CA HIS A 89 -2.15 -16.27 -12.29
C HIS A 89 -0.74 -15.89 -12.77
N ASP A 90 -0.63 -14.86 -13.61
CA ASP A 90 0.66 -14.37 -14.12
C ASP A 90 1.39 -13.43 -13.14
N ILE A 91 0.76 -13.07 -12.01
CA ILE A 91 1.35 -12.29 -10.91
C ILE A 91 1.28 -13.13 -9.63
N PRO A 92 2.27 -14.00 -9.39
CA PRO A 92 2.21 -14.94 -8.27
C PRO A 92 2.14 -14.20 -6.93
N MET A 93 1.10 -14.47 -6.14
CA MET A 93 0.92 -13.83 -4.82
C MET A 93 1.04 -12.30 -4.90
N ALA A 94 0.29 -11.68 -5.82
CA ALA A 94 0.16 -10.23 -5.93
C ALA A 94 -0.19 -9.60 -4.57
N ASN A 95 0.54 -8.57 -4.16
CA ASN A 95 0.34 -7.85 -2.91
C ASN A 95 0.09 -6.36 -3.18
N GLY A 96 1.04 -5.47 -2.89
CA GLY A 96 0.95 -4.03 -3.13
C GLY A 96 1.02 -3.68 -4.62
N GLY A 97 0.72 -2.42 -4.93
CA GLY A 97 0.68 -1.95 -6.30
C GLY A 97 0.46 -0.46 -6.44
N VAL A 98 0.85 0.08 -7.60
CA VAL A 98 0.80 1.52 -7.90
C VAL A 98 0.46 1.76 -9.37
N ASN A 99 -0.17 2.88 -9.69
CA ASN A 99 -0.37 3.32 -11.07
C ASN A 99 0.99 3.42 -11.78
N TYR A 100 1.10 2.83 -12.97
CA TYR A 100 2.34 2.87 -13.74
C TYR A 100 2.05 2.74 -15.24
N LYS A 101 2.47 3.75 -16.01
CA LYS A 101 2.17 3.86 -17.44
C LYS A 101 0.66 3.79 -17.70
N ASP A 102 0.21 2.90 -18.58
CA ASP A 102 -1.17 2.61 -18.93
C ASP A 102 -1.81 1.53 -18.05
N GLY A 103 -1.09 1.05 -17.04
CA GLY A 103 -1.51 -0.06 -16.20
C GLY A 103 -1.12 0.10 -14.75
N ILE A 104 -0.83 -1.05 -14.13
CA ILE A 104 -0.53 -1.18 -12.71
C ILE A 104 0.80 -1.89 -12.59
N LEU A 105 1.68 -1.36 -11.74
CA LEU A 105 2.87 -2.06 -11.31
C LEU A 105 2.57 -2.74 -9.98
N PHE A 106 2.48 -4.07 -10.00
CA PHE A 106 2.25 -4.90 -8.82
C PHE A 106 3.56 -5.40 -8.23
N CYS A 107 3.55 -5.48 -6.90
CA CYS A 107 4.44 -6.33 -6.13
C CYS A 107 3.92 -7.77 -6.18
N SER A 108 4.81 -8.70 -6.50
CA SER A 108 4.57 -10.14 -6.41
C SER A 108 5.43 -10.72 -5.29
N GLN A 109 4.80 -11.41 -4.34
CA GLN A 109 5.52 -12.09 -3.26
C GLN A 109 6.12 -13.43 -3.70
N GLY A 110 5.75 -13.93 -4.88
CA GLY A 110 6.26 -15.18 -5.45
C GLY A 110 5.82 -16.43 -4.67
N SER A 111 6.49 -17.54 -4.94
CA SER A 111 6.35 -18.80 -4.19
C SER A 111 7.69 -19.53 -4.08
N THR A 112 7.69 -20.77 -3.63
CA THR A 112 8.87 -21.64 -3.69
C THR A 112 9.37 -21.89 -5.12
N ASN A 113 8.48 -21.79 -6.12
CA ASN A 113 8.77 -22.12 -7.52
C ASN A 113 8.68 -20.92 -8.47
N THR A 114 8.13 -19.79 -8.01
CA THR A 114 7.96 -18.57 -8.83
C THR A 114 8.65 -17.39 -8.17
N PRO A 115 9.33 -16.53 -8.94
CA PRO A 115 10.09 -15.43 -8.36
C PRO A 115 9.16 -14.38 -7.73
N SER A 116 9.67 -13.72 -6.69
CA SER A 116 9.11 -12.47 -6.19
C SER A 116 9.67 -11.32 -7.03
N GLY A 117 8.93 -10.22 -7.17
CA GLY A 117 9.39 -9.09 -7.96
C GLY A 117 8.32 -8.07 -8.28
N LEU A 118 8.59 -7.30 -9.34
CA LEU A 118 7.71 -6.28 -9.88
C LEU A 118 7.14 -6.74 -11.22
N TYR A 119 5.83 -6.59 -11.40
CA TYR A 119 5.09 -7.04 -12.57
C TYR A 119 4.18 -5.93 -13.06
N HIS A 120 4.26 -5.58 -14.33
CA HIS A 120 3.32 -4.64 -14.95
C HIS A 120 2.13 -5.40 -15.50
N MET A 121 0.91 -4.94 -15.24
CA MET A 121 -0.33 -5.44 -15.79
C MET A 121 -1.06 -4.31 -16.51
N GLU A 122 -1.47 -4.53 -17.77
CA GLU A 122 -2.38 -3.62 -18.47
C GLU A 122 -3.72 -3.53 -17.72
N ARG A 123 -4.35 -2.35 -17.73
CA ARG A 123 -5.58 -2.11 -16.94
C ARG A 123 -6.88 -2.58 -17.59
N GLU A 124 -6.83 -2.95 -18.87
CA GLU A 124 -7.98 -3.43 -19.64
C GLU A 124 -7.70 -4.84 -20.20
N GLU A 125 -8.76 -5.55 -20.58
CA GLU A 125 -8.63 -6.86 -21.20
C GLU A 125 -7.73 -6.80 -22.45
N PRO A 126 -6.80 -7.77 -22.61
CA PRO A 126 -6.73 -9.06 -21.90
C PRO A 126 -5.91 -9.06 -20.60
N TYR A 127 -5.62 -7.90 -20.00
CA TYR A 127 -4.82 -7.75 -18.78
C TYR A 127 -3.39 -8.31 -18.92
N THR A 128 -2.71 -8.01 -20.03
CA THR A 128 -1.38 -8.56 -20.32
C THR A 128 -0.40 -8.24 -19.19
N VAL A 129 0.29 -9.28 -18.70
CA VAL A 129 1.30 -9.17 -17.63
C VAL A 129 2.71 -9.27 -18.19
N THR A 130 3.60 -8.37 -17.75
CA THR A 130 5.02 -8.40 -18.08
C THR A 130 5.88 -8.29 -16.81
N PRO A 131 6.78 -9.25 -16.54
CA PRO A 131 7.74 -9.13 -15.43
C PRO A 131 8.71 -7.98 -15.70
N ILE A 132 8.88 -7.10 -14.71
CA ILE A 132 9.75 -5.92 -14.79
C ILE A 132 11.10 -6.17 -14.13
N LEU A 133 11.09 -6.80 -12.95
CA LEU A 133 12.29 -7.10 -12.16
C LEU A 133 12.01 -8.24 -11.19
N THR A 134 12.78 -9.33 -11.24
CA THR A 134 12.51 -10.57 -10.48
C THR A 134 13.68 -11.06 -9.61
N SER A 135 14.82 -10.37 -9.64
CA SER A 135 15.96 -10.67 -8.77
C SER A 135 16.85 -9.45 -8.54
N PHE A 136 17.63 -9.49 -7.46
CA PHE A 136 18.72 -8.57 -7.19
C PHE A 136 20.05 -9.20 -7.61
N TYR A 137 20.50 -8.91 -8.84
CA TYR A 137 21.74 -9.47 -9.41
C TYR A 137 21.80 -11.01 -9.32
N GLY A 138 20.70 -11.69 -9.66
CA GLY A 138 20.59 -13.15 -9.60
C GLY A 138 20.18 -13.71 -8.23
N ARG A 139 20.16 -12.90 -7.17
CA ARG A 139 19.65 -13.30 -5.85
C ARG A 139 18.13 -13.10 -5.81
N PRO A 140 17.32 -14.10 -5.43
CA PRO A 140 15.89 -13.96 -5.35
C PRO A 140 15.49 -12.91 -4.30
N PHE A 141 14.51 -12.05 -4.64
CA PHE A 141 13.85 -11.21 -3.64
C PHE A 141 13.08 -12.06 -2.62
N ASN A 142 12.93 -11.50 -1.41
CA ASN A 142 12.28 -12.16 -0.28
C ASN A 142 10.79 -12.34 -0.51
N SER A 143 10.05 -11.25 -0.61
CA SER A 143 8.61 -11.19 -0.89
C SER A 143 8.23 -9.72 -1.00
N VAL A 144 8.53 -9.12 -2.16
CA VAL A 144 8.28 -7.71 -2.46
C VAL A 144 6.85 -7.35 -2.07
N ASN A 145 6.69 -6.29 -1.26
CA ASN A 145 5.44 -6.02 -0.55
C ASN A 145 4.70 -4.79 -1.10
N ASP A 146 5.29 -3.59 -1.02
CA ASP A 146 4.69 -2.35 -1.51
C ASP A 146 5.67 -1.55 -2.40
N VAL A 147 5.11 -0.69 -3.26
CA VAL A 147 5.85 0.00 -4.31
C VAL A 147 5.33 1.42 -4.55
N VAL A 148 6.24 2.33 -4.86
CA VAL A 148 5.94 3.69 -5.30
C VAL A 148 6.82 4.09 -6.48
N VAL A 149 6.28 4.90 -7.39
CA VAL A 149 7.01 5.46 -8.53
C VAL A 149 7.34 6.92 -8.24
N HIS A 150 8.58 7.30 -8.44
CA HIS A 150 8.99 8.69 -8.28
C HIS A 150 8.31 9.56 -9.34
N PRO A 151 7.57 10.61 -8.97
CA PRO A 151 6.63 11.30 -9.87
C PRO A 151 7.31 11.95 -11.08
N LYS A 152 8.55 12.42 -10.92
CA LYS A 152 9.31 13.06 -12.02
C LYS A 152 10.28 12.16 -12.77
N ASP A 153 11.18 11.45 -12.09
CA ASP A 153 12.20 10.62 -12.78
C ASP A 153 11.72 9.21 -13.18
N GLY A 154 10.53 8.78 -12.71
CA GLY A 154 9.94 7.48 -13.03
C GLY A 154 10.66 6.28 -12.41
N SER A 155 11.63 6.50 -11.50
CA SER A 155 12.28 5.41 -10.78
C SER A 155 11.33 4.75 -9.81
N ILE A 156 11.46 3.43 -9.67
CA ILE A 156 10.56 2.58 -8.89
C ILE A 156 11.24 2.26 -7.56
N TRP A 157 10.52 2.46 -6.45
CA TRP A 157 11.02 2.23 -5.10
C TRP A 157 10.10 1.25 -4.39
N PHE A 158 10.66 0.21 -3.77
CA PHE A 158 9.86 -0.89 -3.22
C PHE A 158 10.50 -1.51 -1.98
N THR A 159 9.67 -2.16 -1.17
CA THR A 159 10.06 -2.87 0.05
C THR A 159 10.15 -4.38 -0.19
N ASP A 160 11.09 -5.06 0.48
CA ASP A 160 11.29 -6.51 0.35
C ASP A 160 11.35 -7.21 1.72
N PRO A 161 10.24 -7.24 2.49
CA PRO A 161 10.14 -7.95 3.76
C PRO A 161 10.14 -9.48 3.55
N THR A 162 10.21 -10.24 4.64
CA THR A 162 10.26 -11.72 4.58
C THR A 162 8.91 -12.39 4.88
N TYR A 163 7.79 -11.71 4.63
CA TYR A 163 6.44 -12.23 4.92
C TYR A 163 6.19 -13.60 4.30
N GLY A 164 6.53 -13.79 3.02
CA GLY A 164 6.23 -15.05 2.35
C GLY A 164 6.95 -16.25 2.97
N PHE A 165 8.14 -16.04 3.56
CA PHE A 165 8.84 -17.07 4.31
C PHE A 165 8.14 -17.35 5.64
N MET A 166 7.77 -16.31 6.39
CA MET A 166 7.05 -16.47 7.66
C MET A 166 5.69 -17.15 7.50
N GLN A 167 5.01 -16.84 6.40
CA GLN A 167 3.72 -17.44 6.03
C GLN A 167 3.90 -18.83 5.41
N GLY A 168 5.12 -19.29 5.17
CA GLY A 168 5.42 -20.66 4.74
C GLY A 168 5.05 -20.97 3.29
N PHE A 169 5.13 -19.99 2.38
CA PHE A 169 4.99 -20.22 0.93
C PHE A 169 6.21 -19.77 0.11
N LYS A 170 7.25 -19.22 0.77
CA LYS A 170 8.55 -18.91 0.16
C LYS A 170 9.69 -19.63 0.89
N ASN A 171 10.77 -19.85 0.17
CA ASN A 171 12.01 -20.39 0.71
C ASN A 171 12.65 -19.41 1.71
N LYS A 172 13.63 -19.90 2.47
CA LYS A 172 14.41 -19.09 3.40
C LYS A 172 15.02 -17.87 2.66
N PRO A 173 14.87 -16.65 3.19
CA PRO A 173 15.44 -15.42 2.61
C PRO A 173 16.93 -15.54 2.33
N GLU A 174 17.35 -15.08 1.15
CA GLU A 174 18.75 -14.91 0.78
C GLU A 174 19.20 -13.47 0.93
N LEU A 175 18.28 -12.51 1.06
CA LEU A 175 18.53 -11.08 1.20
C LEU A 175 18.01 -10.58 2.56
N PRO A 176 18.66 -9.58 3.19
CA PRO A 176 18.05 -8.85 4.31
C PRO A 176 16.78 -8.12 3.87
N SER A 177 15.92 -7.76 4.83
CA SER A 177 14.79 -6.87 4.58
C SER A 177 15.28 -5.45 4.31
N MET A 178 15.05 -4.97 3.10
CA MET A 178 15.59 -3.72 2.59
C MET A 178 14.59 -2.97 1.72
N VAL A 179 14.88 -1.70 1.48
CA VAL A 179 14.23 -0.86 0.47
C VAL A 179 15.13 -0.79 -0.75
N TYR A 180 14.55 -0.97 -1.92
CA TYR A 180 15.27 -0.93 -3.19
C TYR A 180 14.78 0.20 -4.08
N ARG A 181 15.66 0.67 -4.95
CA ARG A 181 15.35 1.52 -6.09
C ARG A 181 15.72 0.80 -7.38
N PHE A 182 14.81 0.82 -8.34
CA PHE A 182 15.01 0.35 -9.70
C PHE A 182 14.78 1.48 -10.70
N ASP A 183 15.72 1.66 -11.62
CA ASP A 183 15.60 2.60 -12.73
C ASP A 183 15.19 1.83 -13.99
N PRO A 184 13.97 2.04 -14.52
CA PRO A 184 13.48 1.30 -15.67
C PRO A 184 14.20 1.65 -16.98
N VAL A 185 14.90 2.79 -17.05
CA VAL A 185 15.66 3.25 -18.22
C VAL A 185 17.03 2.58 -18.25
N THR A 186 17.79 2.72 -17.17
CA THR A 186 19.17 2.19 -17.09
C THR A 186 19.23 0.72 -16.68
N LYS A 187 18.11 0.17 -16.19
CA LYS A 187 18.00 -1.17 -15.57
C LYS A 187 18.83 -1.34 -14.31
N GLY A 188 19.32 -0.24 -13.72
CA GLY A 188 20.05 -0.26 -12.45
C GLY A 188 19.11 -0.57 -11.28
N VAL A 189 19.46 -1.56 -10.47
CA VAL A 189 18.80 -1.87 -9.20
C VAL A 189 19.78 -1.69 -8.05
N ARG A 190 19.34 -1.06 -6.96
CA ARG A 190 20.17 -0.86 -5.77
C ARG A 190 19.35 -0.93 -4.50
N ALA A 191 19.88 -1.58 -3.46
CA ALA A 191 19.38 -1.41 -2.10
C ALA A 191 19.73 0.00 -1.61
N VAL A 192 18.72 0.78 -1.21
CA VAL A 192 18.86 2.20 -0.84
C VAL A 192 18.67 2.47 0.64
N ALA A 193 18.09 1.54 1.40
CA ALA A 193 18.03 1.57 2.85
C ALA A 193 17.88 0.16 3.45
N ASP A 194 18.41 -0.02 4.66
CA ASP A 194 18.38 -1.25 5.44
C ASP A 194 18.06 -0.97 6.93
N GLY A 195 18.20 -2.00 7.77
CA GLY A 195 18.00 -1.90 9.22
C GLY A 195 16.53 -1.86 9.65
N PHE A 196 15.62 -2.36 8.81
CA PHE A 196 14.22 -2.58 9.14
C PHE A 196 14.02 -3.99 9.71
N GLY A 197 12.99 -4.18 10.53
CA GLY A 197 12.51 -5.50 10.88
C GLY A 197 11.67 -6.09 9.74
N MET A 198 10.56 -5.42 9.42
CA MET A 198 9.65 -5.78 8.32
C MET A 198 9.18 -4.51 7.59
N PRO A 199 9.91 -4.03 6.58
CA PRO A 199 9.48 -2.87 5.80
C PRO A 199 8.22 -3.22 5.00
N SER A 200 7.12 -2.50 5.20
CA SER A 200 5.83 -2.75 4.52
C SER A 200 5.54 -1.63 3.51
N GLY A 201 4.68 -0.68 3.85
CA GLY A 201 4.33 0.46 3.00
C GLY A 201 5.48 1.43 2.74
N ILE A 202 5.47 2.03 1.54
CA ILE A 202 6.39 3.09 1.12
C ILE A 202 5.66 4.22 0.39
N CYS A 203 5.93 5.47 0.73
CA CYS A 203 5.44 6.60 -0.06
C CYS A 203 6.41 7.79 -0.08
N PHE A 204 6.34 8.59 -1.14
CA PHE A 204 6.99 9.88 -1.21
C PHE A 204 6.17 10.94 -0.47
N GLY A 205 6.86 11.94 0.08
CA GLY A 205 6.21 13.21 0.46
C GLY A 205 5.62 13.93 -0.77
N PRO A 206 4.87 15.03 -0.56
CA PRO A 206 4.17 15.71 -1.63
C PRO A 206 5.10 16.42 -2.63
N GLY A 207 4.59 16.61 -3.85
CA GLY A 207 5.23 17.35 -4.94
C GLY A 207 5.96 16.47 -5.96
N ASP A 208 6.24 17.03 -7.13
CA ASP A 208 6.87 16.31 -8.25
C ASP A 208 8.35 15.96 -8.01
N GLU A 209 8.96 16.61 -7.02
CA GLU A 209 10.37 16.43 -6.63
C GLU A 209 10.46 16.18 -5.13
N PRO A 210 9.94 15.03 -4.66
CA PRO A 210 9.84 14.74 -3.25
C PRO A 210 11.21 14.80 -2.57
N LYS A 211 11.24 15.37 -1.37
CA LYS A 211 12.47 15.48 -0.55
C LYS A 211 12.54 14.45 0.56
N VAL A 212 11.43 13.75 0.81
CA VAL A 212 11.28 12.77 1.89
C VAL A 212 10.64 11.50 1.35
N VAL A 213 11.11 10.36 1.83
CA VAL A 213 10.46 9.05 1.69
C VAL A 213 10.04 8.57 3.08
N TYR A 214 8.82 8.07 3.19
CA TYR A 214 8.32 7.39 4.38
C TYR A 214 8.27 5.88 4.12
N VAL A 215 8.71 5.09 5.09
CA VAL A 215 8.68 3.62 5.04
C VAL A 215 8.15 3.11 6.38
N THR A 216 7.15 2.24 6.34
CA THR A 216 6.60 1.62 7.55
C THR A 216 7.39 0.38 7.94
N ASP A 217 7.47 0.10 9.23
CA ASP A 217 8.11 -1.08 9.82
C ASP A 217 7.14 -1.74 10.79
N THR A 218 6.73 -2.95 10.44
CA THR A 218 5.60 -3.69 11.04
C THR A 218 6.05 -4.93 11.82
N GLU A 219 7.34 -5.04 12.15
CA GLU A 219 7.96 -6.17 12.85
C GLU A 219 7.17 -6.69 14.07
N LYS A 220 6.46 -5.81 14.78
CA LYS A 220 5.58 -6.17 15.91
C LYS A 220 4.54 -7.24 15.54
N VAL A 221 4.03 -7.24 14.31
CA VAL A 221 3.12 -8.26 13.80
C VAL A 221 3.88 -9.10 12.79
N ARG A 222 4.16 -10.34 13.17
CA ARG A 222 4.81 -11.32 12.31
C ARG A 222 3.86 -11.74 11.20
N GLY A 223 4.40 -12.15 10.04
CA GLY A 223 3.59 -12.52 8.87
C GLY A 223 2.61 -13.69 9.10
N ASP A 224 2.83 -14.48 10.16
CA ASP A 224 1.96 -15.57 10.61
C ASP A 224 0.87 -15.12 11.61
N GLY A 225 0.78 -13.81 11.89
CA GLY A 225 -0.15 -13.22 12.84
C GLY A 225 0.32 -13.21 14.30
N ALA A 226 1.51 -13.75 14.59
CA ALA A 226 2.07 -13.67 15.95
C ALA A 226 2.46 -12.23 16.30
N VAL A 227 2.16 -11.81 17.53
CA VAL A 227 2.47 -10.45 18.01
C VAL A 227 3.68 -10.49 18.93
N ASP A 228 4.72 -9.78 18.54
CA ASP A 228 5.91 -9.51 19.35
C ASP A 228 5.81 -8.10 19.93
N GLY A 229 5.38 -7.98 21.19
CA GLY A 229 5.13 -6.69 21.83
C GLY A 229 6.34 -5.74 21.89
N GLY A 230 7.56 -6.26 21.71
CA GLY A 230 8.79 -5.46 21.62
C GLY A 230 9.19 -5.05 20.20
N GLY A 231 8.49 -5.56 19.18
CA GLY A 231 8.79 -5.28 17.78
C GLY A 231 8.38 -3.87 17.35
N ARG A 232 8.93 -3.43 16.22
CA ARG A 232 8.63 -2.10 15.64
C ARG A 232 7.19 -2.05 15.09
N ALA A 233 6.50 -0.98 15.42
CA ALA A 233 5.23 -0.56 14.82
C ALA A 233 5.34 0.91 14.40
N SER A 234 6.34 1.20 13.58
CA SER A 234 6.86 2.56 13.38
C SER A 234 6.85 2.98 11.93
N ILE A 235 6.76 4.28 11.69
CA ILE A 235 7.01 4.91 10.41
C ILE A 235 8.36 5.62 10.50
N TYR A 236 9.25 5.34 9.55
CA TYR A 236 10.53 6.03 9.42
C TYR A 236 10.49 6.99 8.24
N ALA A 237 11.09 8.17 8.42
CA ALA A 237 11.31 9.15 7.37
C ALA A 237 12.79 9.22 6.99
N PHE A 238 13.06 9.45 5.71
CA PHE A 238 14.39 9.61 5.13
C PHE A 238 14.42 10.84 4.23
N ASP A 239 15.50 11.60 4.27
CA ASP A 239 15.72 12.64 3.28
C ASP A 239 16.31 12.05 2.00
N ILE A 240 15.86 12.53 0.84
CA ILE A 240 16.46 12.19 -0.45
C ILE A 240 17.59 13.19 -0.75
N LYS A 241 18.82 12.70 -0.83
CA LYS A 241 20.00 13.50 -1.18
C LYS A 241 20.78 12.86 -2.31
N TYR A 242 21.29 13.68 -3.23
CA TYR A 242 22.08 13.16 -4.35
C TYR A 242 23.57 13.21 -4.02
N TYR A 243 24.23 12.06 -4.16
CA TYR A 243 25.69 11.94 -4.09
C TYR A 243 26.17 11.24 -5.35
N SER A 244 27.19 11.79 -6.01
CA SER A 244 27.73 11.24 -7.26
C SER A 244 26.64 10.96 -8.33
N GLY A 245 25.65 11.85 -8.43
CA GLY A 245 24.54 11.73 -9.38
C GLY A 245 23.49 10.66 -9.03
N GLN A 246 23.57 10.03 -7.86
CA GLN A 246 22.64 8.98 -7.43
C GLN A 246 21.85 9.41 -6.18
N PRO A 247 20.54 9.07 -6.06
CA PRO A 247 19.73 9.43 -4.90
C PRO A 247 20.01 8.50 -3.72
N PHE A 248 20.23 9.03 -2.53
CA PHE A 248 20.43 8.29 -1.28
C PHE A 248 19.34 8.65 -0.28
N LEU A 249 18.92 7.65 0.49
CA LEU A 249 18.12 7.85 1.69
C LEU A 249 19.06 8.11 2.87
N VAL A 250 19.00 9.31 3.42
CA VAL A 250 19.82 9.73 4.57
C VAL A 250 18.96 10.23 5.71
N ASN A 251 19.56 10.50 6.87
CA ASN A 251 18.88 11.05 8.04
C ASN A 251 17.63 10.22 8.45
N ARG A 252 17.80 8.89 8.51
CA ARG A 252 16.76 7.99 9.03
C ARG A 252 16.32 8.50 10.40
N ARG A 253 15.03 8.74 10.54
CA ARG A 253 14.43 9.21 11.80
C ARG A 253 13.10 8.52 12.02
N LEU A 254 12.80 8.23 13.29
CA LEU A 254 11.45 7.85 13.68
C LEU A 254 10.54 9.04 13.39
N PHE A 255 9.54 8.82 12.54
CA PHE A 255 8.53 9.82 12.22
C PHE A 255 7.31 9.67 13.13
N ALA A 256 6.76 8.47 13.21
CA ALA A 256 5.59 8.17 14.03
C ALA A 256 5.61 6.71 14.52
N HIS A 257 4.80 6.42 15.53
CA HIS A 257 4.51 5.08 16.03
C HIS A 257 3.00 4.89 16.04
N ALA A 258 2.51 3.75 15.54
CA ALA A 258 1.07 3.47 15.47
C ALA A 258 0.47 3.36 16.88
N VAL A 259 -0.74 3.89 17.05
CA VAL A 259 -1.48 3.78 18.31
C VAL A 259 -1.96 2.34 18.52
N ASP A 260 -2.50 1.72 17.47
CA ASP A 260 -2.99 0.35 17.51
C ASP A 260 -2.43 -0.50 16.36
N GLY A 261 -2.10 -1.76 16.67
CA GLY A 261 -1.50 -2.68 15.69
C GLY A 261 -0.14 -2.21 15.18
N VAL A 262 -0.01 -2.13 13.84
CA VAL A 262 1.17 -1.72 13.07
C VAL A 262 0.76 -0.81 11.91
N PRO A 263 1.61 0.15 11.50
CA PRO A 263 1.36 0.96 10.32
C PRO A 263 1.70 0.15 9.06
N ASP A 264 0.70 -0.22 8.26
CA ASP A 264 0.89 -1.04 7.08
C ASP A 264 1.02 -0.18 5.80
N GLY A 265 0.00 -0.13 4.95
CA GLY A 265 -0.03 0.72 3.77
C GLY A 265 -0.05 2.21 4.13
N ILE A 266 0.78 3.02 3.45
CA ILE A 266 1.04 4.43 3.79
C ILE A 266 0.86 5.35 2.57
N LYS A 267 0.27 6.53 2.77
CA LYS A 267 0.14 7.57 1.72
C LYS A 267 0.26 8.98 2.32
N CYS A 268 0.67 9.95 1.51
CA CYS A 268 0.65 11.37 1.87
C CYS A 268 -0.47 12.12 1.15
N ASP A 269 -0.94 13.21 1.74
CA ASP A 269 -1.72 14.24 1.03
C ASP A 269 -0.82 15.39 0.54
N LEU A 270 -1.37 16.29 -0.28
CA LEU A 270 -0.67 17.49 -0.77
C LEU A 270 -0.36 18.52 0.34
N GLY A 271 -1.01 18.42 1.50
CA GLY A 271 -0.67 19.20 2.70
C GLY A 271 0.52 18.64 3.48
N GLY A 272 1.06 17.50 3.06
CA GLY A 272 2.15 16.78 3.72
C GLY A 272 1.73 15.98 4.95
N ASN A 273 0.42 15.82 5.21
CA ASN A 273 -0.03 14.91 6.24
C ASN A 273 0.19 13.46 5.77
N VAL A 274 0.55 12.59 6.71
CA VAL A 274 0.90 11.20 6.46
C VAL A 274 -0.21 10.32 7.03
N TYR A 275 -0.68 9.37 6.25
CA TYR A 275 -1.80 8.48 6.56
C TYR A 275 -1.28 7.04 6.51
N SER A 276 -1.66 6.20 7.48
CA SER A 276 -1.34 4.78 7.44
C SER A 276 -2.53 3.93 7.89
N GLY A 277 -2.73 2.80 7.21
CA GLY A 277 -3.59 1.73 7.73
C GLY A 277 -2.97 1.16 9.00
N CYS A 278 -3.76 1.05 10.06
CA CYS A 278 -3.37 0.59 11.39
C CYS A 278 -4.45 -0.34 11.98
N GLY A 279 -4.23 -0.85 13.20
CA GLY A 279 -5.11 -1.83 13.84
C GLY A 279 -6.52 -1.33 14.16
N ASP A 280 -6.70 -0.01 14.29
CA ASP A 280 -8.00 0.61 14.60
C ASP A 280 -8.63 1.39 13.43
N GLY A 281 -7.96 1.45 12.26
CA GLY A 281 -8.44 2.09 11.05
C GLY A 281 -7.33 2.82 10.30
N VAL A 282 -7.56 4.07 9.91
CA VAL A 282 -6.53 4.93 9.30
C VAL A 282 -6.12 6.00 10.28
N GLU A 283 -4.87 5.95 10.73
CA GLU A 283 -4.25 6.96 11.58
C GLU A 283 -3.63 8.07 10.70
N VAL A 284 -3.76 9.33 11.13
CA VAL A 284 -3.33 10.51 10.35
C VAL A 284 -2.41 11.39 11.19
N TRP A 285 -1.18 11.59 10.72
CA TRP A 285 -0.17 12.44 11.35
C TRP A 285 0.08 13.69 10.53
N CYS A 286 0.39 14.80 11.20
CA CYS A 286 0.86 16.00 10.52
C CYS A 286 2.30 15.80 9.99
N PRO A 287 2.82 16.70 9.13
CA PRO A 287 4.17 16.58 8.58
C PRO A 287 5.30 16.52 9.63
N GLY A 288 5.00 16.89 10.88
CA GLY A 288 5.92 16.77 12.02
C GLY A 288 5.83 15.47 12.81
N GLY A 289 5.00 14.50 12.40
CA GLY A 289 4.86 13.20 13.08
C GLY A 289 3.89 13.20 14.27
N VAL A 290 3.15 14.29 14.51
CA VAL A 290 2.15 14.37 15.59
C VAL A 290 0.80 13.87 15.07
N LEU A 291 0.19 12.92 15.80
CA LEU A 291 -1.12 12.37 15.47
C LEU A 291 -2.20 13.45 15.50
N LEU A 292 -2.92 13.59 14.40
CA LEU A 292 -4.03 14.52 14.24
C LEU A 292 -5.37 13.88 14.61
N GLY A 293 -5.58 12.64 14.18
CA GLY A 293 -6.83 11.92 14.35
C GLY A 293 -6.83 10.55 13.70
N ILE A 294 -7.95 9.85 13.86
CA ILE A 294 -8.13 8.46 13.43
C ILE A 294 -9.49 8.30 12.75
N ILE A 295 -9.49 7.71 11.56
CA ILE A 295 -10.69 7.24 10.87
C ILE A 295 -10.89 5.77 11.26
N LYS A 296 -11.76 5.53 12.24
CA LYS A 296 -11.92 4.22 12.88
C LYS A 296 -12.67 3.24 11.99
N VAL A 297 -12.05 2.09 11.76
CA VAL A 297 -12.65 0.95 11.07
C VAL A 297 -12.44 -0.29 11.94
N LYS A 298 -13.52 -0.95 12.35
CA LYS A 298 -13.42 -2.14 13.21
C LYS A 298 -12.62 -3.23 12.49
N GLY A 299 -11.54 -3.69 13.09
CA GLY A 299 -10.63 -4.68 12.50
C GLY A 299 -9.53 -4.06 11.63
N GLY A 300 -9.31 -2.75 11.74
CA GLY A 300 -8.18 -2.05 11.16
C GLY A 300 -8.32 -1.70 9.68
N ALA A 301 -7.20 -1.34 9.08
CA ALA A 301 -7.05 -1.19 7.63
C ALA A 301 -5.65 -1.67 7.23
N ALA A 302 -5.55 -2.54 6.23
CA ALA A 302 -4.27 -2.99 5.70
C ALA A 302 -3.71 -1.94 4.72
N ASN A 303 -4.53 -1.46 3.80
CA ASN A 303 -4.18 -0.35 2.91
C ASN A 303 -5.40 0.52 2.62
N PHE A 304 -5.21 1.60 1.86
CA PHE A 304 -6.26 2.51 1.42
C PHE A 304 -5.81 3.27 0.17
N SER A 305 -6.72 3.97 -0.49
CA SER A 305 -6.42 4.81 -1.64
C SER A 305 -7.17 6.14 -1.57
N PHE A 306 -6.51 7.23 -1.97
CA PHE A 306 -7.20 8.49 -2.22
C PHE A 306 -7.97 8.39 -3.54
N GLY A 307 -9.19 8.89 -3.54
CA GLY A 307 -10.03 9.09 -4.72
C GLY A 307 -10.32 10.57 -4.95
N LYS A 308 -11.21 10.85 -5.90
CA LYS A 308 -11.63 12.23 -6.22
C LYS A 308 -12.39 12.88 -5.07
N ASP A 309 -12.32 14.21 -5.02
CA ASP A 309 -13.18 15.06 -4.17
C ASP A 309 -13.15 14.68 -2.69
N GLY A 310 -11.98 14.33 -2.16
CA GLY A 310 -11.79 13.94 -0.76
C GLY A 310 -12.28 12.52 -0.43
N ALA A 311 -12.59 11.68 -1.42
CA ALA A 311 -12.88 10.28 -1.16
C ALA A 311 -11.61 9.53 -0.70
N MET A 312 -11.77 8.61 0.25
CA MET A 312 -10.73 7.65 0.63
C MET A 312 -11.35 6.25 0.68
N TYR A 313 -10.79 5.33 -0.10
CA TYR A 313 -11.21 3.93 -0.14
C TYR A 313 -10.34 3.11 0.80
N ILE A 314 -10.92 2.52 1.84
CA ILE A 314 -10.19 1.82 2.90
C ILE A 314 -10.40 0.31 2.76
N LEU A 315 -9.28 -0.43 2.70
CA LEU A 315 -9.23 -1.87 2.49
C LEU A 315 -9.18 -2.57 3.85
N ASN A 316 -10.22 -3.34 4.16
CA ASN A 316 -10.44 -3.93 5.47
C ASN A 316 -10.85 -5.41 5.37
N GLU A 317 -9.97 -6.20 4.77
CA GLU A 317 -10.09 -7.65 4.54
C GLU A 317 -11.35 -8.00 3.75
N THR A 318 -12.45 -8.28 4.47
CA THR A 318 -13.74 -8.71 3.91
C THR A 318 -14.63 -7.53 3.55
N ARG A 319 -14.15 -6.29 3.66
CA ARG A 319 -14.93 -5.06 3.48
C ARG A 319 -14.12 -3.98 2.77
N LEU A 320 -14.80 -3.24 1.89
CA LEU A 320 -14.32 -2.00 1.29
C LEU A 320 -15.16 -0.84 1.85
N TRP A 321 -14.49 0.16 2.41
CA TRP A 321 -15.15 1.36 2.95
C TRP A 321 -14.81 2.60 2.12
N LYS A 322 -15.69 3.60 2.16
CA LYS A 322 -15.42 4.96 1.69
C LYS A 322 -15.52 5.92 2.87
N ALA A 323 -14.41 6.56 3.22
CA ALA A 323 -14.43 7.74 4.06
C ALA A 323 -14.54 8.99 3.17
N GLN A 324 -15.38 9.94 3.56
CA GLN A 324 -15.44 11.26 2.93
C GLN A 324 -14.66 12.26 3.78
N LEU A 325 -13.55 12.74 3.23
CA LEU A 325 -12.76 13.84 3.75
C LEU A 325 -13.26 15.18 3.19
N SER A 326 -12.63 16.28 3.58
CA SER A 326 -12.80 17.57 2.91
C SER A 326 -12.37 17.45 1.44
N LYS A 327 -13.11 18.12 0.55
CA LYS A 327 -12.81 18.14 -0.89
C LYS A 327 -11.46 18.77 -1.23
N ASP A 328 -10.89 19.52 -0.28
CA ASP A 328 -9.57 20.15 -0.42
C ASP A 328 -8.42 19.16 -0.14
N VAL A 329 -8.71 18.01 0.48
CA VAL A 329 -7.71 16.98 0.73
C VAL A 329 -7.52 16.16 -0.54
N LYS A 330 -6.29 16.16 -1.04
CA LYS A 330 -5.86 15.44 -2.24
C LYS A 330 -4.66 14.57 -1.94
N GLY A 331 -4.69 13.32 -2.37
CA GLY A 331 -3.57 12.39 -2.28
C GLY A 331 -2.39 12.88 -3.12
N ALA A 332 -1.18 12.81 -2.55
CA ALA A 332 0.03 13.31 -3.19
C ALA A 332 0.42 12.54 -4.45
N LEU A 333 0.15 11.23 -4.50
CA LEU A 333 0.53 10.37 -5.62
C LEU A 333 -0.17 10.75 -6.93
N LEU A 334 -1.47 11.04 -6.87
CA LEU A 334 -2.31 11.31 -8.02
C LEU A 334 -2.69 12.79 -8.16
N GLY A 335 -2.44 13.60 -7.12
CA GLY A 335 -2.83 15.01 -7.09
C GLY A 335 -4.34 15.25 -7.05
N ILE A 336 -5.12 14.25 -6.63
CA ILE A 336 -6.60 14.26 -6.57
C ILE A 336 -7.10 13.89 -5.18
#